data_AF-A0A816QXP1-F1
#
_entry.id   AF-A0A816QXP1-F1
#
_cell.length_a   1.000
_cell.length_b   1.000
_cell.length_c   1.000
_cell.angle_alpha   90.00
_cell.angle_beta   90.00
_cell.angle_gamma   90.00
#
_symmetry.space_group_name_H-M   'P 1'
#
loop_
_entity.id
_entity.type
_entity.pdbx_description
1 polymer ?
#
loop_
_entity_poly.entity_id
_entity_poly.type
_entity_poly.pdbx_seq_one_letter_code
_entity_poly.pdbx_strand_id
1 'polypeptide(L)'
;MATGSSVIQKSLSFEQIFDIVKKNEKARFDEVYRTLLVKPDDFTTIPDNDNYSILHYLVINGALDLFNRIIAIPNIHFILLTQTATKPRKDALQLAIDNQTKSSDHKKLYETINRLVTLDKFVGHGKHKQIRDCRNMLLQEPDLINLKPPYRKFFLIHHLAFDNSRDAFDQLRESGVMNMTLLTNDQQTASEIALEQNHKEFAAYLESLSPEMRSIREQHEQENRKRNAEKTKQSEVKIKHDEKIEEQIRKADGDNMLACFTCPLTKDIFQDPVVLSDGFTYERAAIQQWLDTGHTRSPMTNIELASVALESLFKNERRIFA
;
A
#
# COMPACT_ATOMS: atom_id res chain seq x y z
N MET A 1 -15.82 28.84 1.80
CA MET A 1 -14.80 28.67 0.74
C MET A 1 -13.43 28.80 1.36
N ALA A 2 -12.69 27.70 1.46
CA ALA A 2 -11.24 27.68 1.72
C ALA A 2 -10.72 26.32 1.24
N THR A 3 -10.27 26.31 -0.02
CA THR A 3 -9.26 25.45 -0.64
C THR A 3 -8.84 24.17 0.08
N GLY A 4 -9.50 23.06 -0.24
CA GLY A 4 -8.98 21.71 -0.09
C GLY A 4 -8.20 21.31 -1.33
N SER A 5 -7.06 21.95 -1.61
CA SER A 5 -6.11 21.42 -2.58
C SER A 5 -5.41 20.25 -1.94
N SER A 6 -5.91 19.04 -2.21
CA SER A 6 -5.17 17.79 -2.03
C SER A 6 -3.87 17.88 -2.82
N VAL A 7 -2.79 18.33 -2.18
CA VAL A 7 -1.43 18.16 -2.69
C VAL A 7 -1.20 16.65 -2.68
N ILE A 8 -1.44 16.00 -3.82
CA ILE A 8 -0.90 14.68 -4.11
C ILE A 8 0.62 14.88 -4.15
N GLN A 9 1.26 14.78 -2.99
CA GLN A 9 2.71 14.86 -2.87
C GLN A 9 3.25 13.64 -3.63
N LYS A 10 3.80 13.89 -4.82
CA LYS A 10 4.28 12.87 -5.75
C LYS A 10 5.22 11.92 -5.00
N SER A 11 4.83 10.65 -4.89
CA SER A 11 5.68 9.61 -4.30
C SER A 11 7.00 9.53 -5.06
N LEU A 12 8.11 9.42 -4.36
CA LEU A 12 9.43 9.26 -4.99
C LEU A 12 9.48 7.94 -5.78
N SER A 13 10.32 7.88 -6.81
CA SER A 13 10.64 6.62 -7.48
C SER A 13 11.55 5.74 -6.60
N PHE A 14 11.65 4.47 -6.94
CA PHE A 14 12.54 3.53 -6.25
C PHE A 14 14.00 4.00 -6.26
N GLU A 15 14.49 4.45 -7.41
CA GLU A 15 15.86 4.93 -7.59
C GLU A 15 16.14 6.15 -6.71
N GLN A 16 15.16 7.06 -6.59
CA GLN A 16 15.28 8.25 -5.75
C GLN A 16 15.40 7.89 -4.26
N ILE A 17 14.54 6.99 -3.75
CA ILE A 17 14.64 6.57 -2.35
C ILE A 17 15.89 5.75 -2.07
N PHE A 18 16.31 4.93 -3.03
CA PHE A 18 17.52 4.13 -2.93
C PHE A 18 18.76 5.01 -2.81
N ASP A 19 18.89 6.03 -3.66
CA ASP A 19 20.02 6.98 -3.62
C ASP A 19 20.07 7.78 -2.31
N ILE A 20 18.92 8.23 -1.80
CA ILE A 20 18.81 8.94 -0.50
C ILE A 20 19.36 8.07 0.62
N VAL A 21 18.96 6.80 0.67
CA VAL A 21 19.38 5.87 1.72
C VAL A 21 20.85 5.50 1.58
N LYS A 22 21.30 5.24 0.35
CA LYS A 22 22.71 4.92 0.03
C LYS A 22 23.65 6.05 0.44
N LYS A 23 23.28 7.30 0.18
CA LYS A 23 24.03 8.52 0.58
C LYS A 23 23.84 8.92 2.04
N ASN A 24 22.94 8.24 2.77
CA ASN A 24 22.59 8.55 4.16
C ASN A 24 22.06 10.00 4.35
N GLU A 25 21.25 10.48 3.41
CA GLU A 25 20.65 11.83 3.45
C GLU A 25 19.51 11.92 4.48
N LYS A 26 19.87 11.97 5.78
CA LYS A 26 18.91 11.90 6.91
C LYS A 26 17.75 12.91 6.83
N ALA A 27 17.99 14.09 6.25
CA ALA A 27 16.96 15.14 6.08
C ALA A 27 15.77 14.71 5.23
N ARG A 28 15.93 13.66 4.41
CA ARG A 28 14.91 13.18 3.46
C ARG A 28 14.33 11.81 3.82
N PHE A 29 14.67 11.28 5.00
CA PHE A 29 14.18 9.98 5.46
C PHE A 29 12.66 9.92 5.62
N ASP A 30 12.00 11.05 5.87
CA ASP A 30 10.54 11.13 5.89
C ASP A 30 9.91 10.84 4.53
N GLU A 31 10.53 11.30 3.44
CA GLU A 31 10.07 11.02 2.07
C GLU A 31 10.23 9.52 1.76
N VAL A 32 11.35 8.92 2.18
CA VAL A 32 11.61 7.48 2.02
C VAL A 32 10.58 6.66 2.78
N TYR A 33 10.35 6.97 4.06
CA TYR A 33 9.37 6.26 4.88
C TYR A 33 7.96 6.34 4.29
N ARG A 34 7.51 7.52 3.84
CA ARG A 34 6.19 7.68 3.18
C ARG A 34 6.08 6.85 1.90
N THR A 35 7.15 6.75 1.12
CA THR A 35 7.16 5.95 -0.10
C THR A 35 7.06 4.45 0.23
N LEU A 36 7.83 3.99 1.22
CA LEU A 36 7.81 2.59 1.67
C LEU A 36 6.49 2.18 2.36
N LEU A 37 5.73 3.13 2.93
CA LEU A 37 4.37 2.84 3.41
C LEU A 37 3.42 2.42 2.28
N VAL A 38 3.65 2.91 1.06
CA VAL A 38 2.84 2.56 -0.12
C VAL A 38 3.41 1.34 -0.83
N LYS A 39 4.75 1.24 -0.91
CA LYS A 39 5.48 0.16 -1.58
C LYS A 39 6.51 -0.47 -0.64
N PRO A 40 6.09 -1.33 0.31
CA PRO A 40 7.00 -1.92 1.28
C PRO A 40 8.01 -2.89 0.66
N ASP A 41 7.69 -3.52 -0.47
CA ASP A 41 8.55 -4.50 -1.15
C ASP A 41 9.90 -3.91 -1.57
N ASP A 42 9.92 -2.61 -1.92
CA ASP A 42 11.12 -1.84 -2.28
C ASP A 42 12.20 -1.88 -1.19
N PHE A 43 11.81 -2.10 0.08
CA PHE A 43 12.74 -2.21 1.21
C PHE A 43 13.77 -3.34 1.04
N THR A 44 13.34 -4.44 0.42
CA THR A 44 14.15 -5.64 0.16
C THR A 44 14.52 -5.84 -1.30
N THR A 45 14.19 -4.89 -2.17
CA THR A 45 14.61 -4.93 -3.57
C THR A 45 16.09 -4.56 -3.71
N ILE A 46 16.85 -5.38 -4.44
CA ILE A 46 18.24 -5.09 -4.82
C ILE A 46 18.21 -4.68 -6.30
N PRO A 47 18.64 -3.47 -6.66
CA PRO A 47 18.75 -3.06 -8.06
C PRO A 47 19.82 -3.87 -8.80
N ASP A 48 19.65 -4.10 -10.10
CA ASP A 48 20.57 -4.90 -10.94
C ASP A 48 22.04 -4.43 -10.90
N ASN A 49 22.24 -3.13 -10.67
CA ASN A 49 23.56 -2.49 -10.67
C ASN A 49 24.16 -2.34 -9.25
N ASP A 50 23.58 -2.97 -8.23
CA ASP A 50 24.07 -2.91 -6.85
C ASP A 50 24.05 -4.28 -6.17
N ASN A 51 24.81 -4.43 -5.09
CA ASN A 51 24.86 -5.67 -4.31
C ASN A 51 23.97 -5.60 -3.06
N TYR A 52 23.45 -4.40 -2.76
CA TYR A 52 22.76 -4.07 -1.52
C TYR A 52 21.37 -3.48 -1.80
N SER A 53 20.46 -3.66 -0.86
CA SER A 53 19.11 -3.09 -0.88
C SER A 53 19.05 -1.90 0.07
N ILE A 54 17.87 -1.27 0.16
CA ILE A 54 17.58 -0.25 1.17
C ILE A 54 17.86 -0.79 2.58
N LEU A 55 17.34 -1.98 2.92
CA LEU A 55 17.63 -2.64 4.21
C LEU A 55 19.14 -2.69 4.50
N HIS A 56 19.93 -3.20 3.55
CA HIS A 56 21.37 -3.34 3.72
C HIS A 56 22.06 -1.99 3.95
N TYR A 57 21.72 -0.97 3.17
CA TYR A 57 22.32 0.36 3.33
C TYR A 57 21.93 1.03 4.65
N LEU A 58 20.71 0.84 5.15
CA LEU A 58 20.34 1.35 6.48
C LEU A 58 21.23 0.75 7.58
N VAL A 59 21.54 -0.55 7.49
CA VAL A 59 22.43 -1.24 8.43
C VAL A 59 23.87 -0.74 8.31
N ILE A 60 24.40 -0.66 7.08
CA ILE A 60 25.77 -0.21 6.80
C ILE A 60 25.99 1.25 7.24
N ASN A 61 24.97 2.09 7.10
CA ASN A 61 25.03 3.52 7.42
C ASN A 61 24.63 3.85 8.86
N GLY A 62 24.16 2.87 9.64
CA GLY A 62 23.68 3.07 11.01
C GLY A 62 22.44 3.97 11.09
N ALA A 63 21.54 3.87 10.11
CA ALA A 63 20.33 4.69 10.01
C ALA A 63 19.20 4.17 10.94
N LEU A 64 19.46 4.19 12.25
CA LEU A 64 18.62 3.59 13.29
C LEU A 64 17.16 4.10 13.29
N ASP A 65 16.97 5.42 13.19
CA ASP A 65 15.63 6.04 13.26
C ASP A 65 14.72 5.55 12.12
N LEU A 66 15.20 5.68 10.88
CA LEU A 66 14.46 5.25 9.70
C LEU A 66 14.24 3.74 9.72
N PHE A 67 15.25 2.95 10.13
CA PHE A 67 15.11 1.51 10.28
C PHE A 67 13.96 1.14 11.22
N ASN A 68 13.91 1.72 12.43
CA ASN A 68 12.87 1.46 13.43
C ASN A 68 11.47 1.82 12.94
N ARG A 69 11.35 2.88 12.15
CA ARG A 69 10.08 3.28 11.53
C ARG A 69 9.65 2.27 10.46
N ILE A 70 10.58 1.84 9.61
CA ILE A 70 10.29 0.91 8.51
C ILE A 70 9.91 -0.48 9.02
N ILE A 71 10.60 -1.04 10.03
CA ILE A 71 10.25 -2.37 10.58
C ILE A 71 8.85 -2.42 11.22
N ALA A 72 8.29 -1.26 11.60
CA ALA A 72 6.95 -1.15 12.15
C ALA A 72 5.85 -1.23 11.06
N ILE A 73 6.23 -1.15 9.78
CA ILE A 73 5.31 -1.34 8.66
C ILE A 73 4.83 -2.81 8.67
N PRO A 74 3.51 -3.06 8.68
CA PRO A 74 2.97 -4.42 8.65
C PRO A 74 3.45 -5.21 7.43
N ASN A 75 3.73 -6.51 7.62
CA ASN A 75 4.13 -7.44 6.57
C ASN A 75 5.44 -7.10 5.83
N ILE A 76 6.28 -6.22 6.38
CA ILE A 76 7.57 -5.94 5.76
C ILE A 76 8.51 -7.14 5.90
N HIS A 77 9.27 -7.41 4.84
CA HIS A 77 10.26 -8.47 4.83
C HIS A 77 11.59 -7.98 5.40
N PHE A 78 12.10 -8.70 6.40
CA PHE A 78 13.37 -8.37 7.08
C PHE A 78 14.52 -9.34 6.73
N ILE A 79 14.21 -10.44 6.03
CA ILE A 79 15.18 -11.47 5.68
C ILE A 79 15.58 -11.31 4.22
N LEU A 80 16.81 -10.85 4.00
CA LEU A 80 17.39 -10.74 2.67
C LEU A 80 18.90 -10.92 2.77
N LEU A 81 19.48 -11.62 1.79
CA LEU A 81 20.92 -11.76 1.64
C LEU A 81 21.46 -10.75 0.63
N THR A 82 22.68 -10.26 0.84
CA THR A 82 23.40 -9.46 -0.16
C THR A 82 23.63 -10.23 -1.45
N GLN A 83 23.66 -9.53 -2.58
CA GLN A 83 23.92 -10.10 -3.91
C GLN A 83 25.36 -9.84 -4.34
N THR A 84 26.33 -10.43 -3.63
CA THR A 84 27.75 -10.27 -3.98
C THR A 84 28.27 -11.48 -4.75
N ALA A 85 29.04 -11.23 -5.82
CA ALA A 85 29.69 -12.30 -6.60
C ALA A 85 31.00 -12.82 -5.96
N THR A 86 31.75 -11.95 -5.29
CA THR A 86 33.11 -12.24 -4.79
C THR A 86 33.22 -12.37 -3.28
N LYS A 87 32.23 -11.85 -2.54
CA LYS A 87 32.19 -11.89 -1.08
C LYS A 87 31.14 -12.88 -0.58
N PRO A 88 31.29 -13.44 0.63
CA PRO A 88 30.24 -14.19 1.28
C PRO A 88 28.97 -13.34 1.36
N ARG A 89 27.83 -13.92 0.99
CA ARG A 89 26.53 -13.27 1.14
C ARG A 89 26.25 -13.11 2.63
N LYS A 90 25.79 -11.92 3.02
CA LYS A 90 25.49 -11.58 4.41
C LYS A 90 24.03 -11.19 4.54
N ASP A 91 23.41 -11.55 5.65
CA ASP A 91 22.14 -10.98 6.06
C ASP A 91 22.32 -9.67 6.84
N ALA A 92 21.21 -9.03 7.20
CA ALA A 92 21.20 -7.80 8.00
C ALA A 92 21.90 -7.96 9.36
N LEU A 93 21.85 -9.14 10.00
CA LEU A 93 22.49 -9.37 11.30
C LEU A 93 24.01 -9.47 11.16
N GLN A 94 24.52 -10.20 10.16
CA GLN A 94 25.96 -10.25 9.89
C GLN A 94 26.51 -8.88 9.54
N LEU A 95 25.79 -8.11 8.72
CA LEU A 95 26.17 -6.72 8.44
C LEU A 95 26.15 -5.87 9.71
N ALA A 96 25.16 -6.03 10.59
CA ALA A 96 25.12 -5.28 11.84
C ALA A 96 26.30 -5.64 12.75
N ILE A 97 26.68 -6.92 12.86
CA ILE A 97 27.85 -7.40 13.61
C ILE A 97 29.14 -6.76 13.09
N ASP A 98 29.32 -6.71 11.77
CA ASP A 98 30.51 -6.11 11.14
C ASP A 98 30.65 -4.60 11.46
N ASN A 99 29.53 -3.93 11.72
CA ASN A 99 29.48 -2.47 11.88
C ASN A 99 29.21 -2.00 13.32
N GLN A 100 28.94 -2.90 14.28
CA GLN A 100 28.43 -2.58 15.62
C GLN A 100 29.34 -1.63 16.44
N THR A 101 30.63 -1.56 16.14
CA THR A 101 31.61 -0.72 16.86
C THR A 101 31.81 0.66 16.24
N LYS A 102 31.20 0.95 15.08
CA LYS A 102 31.43 2.20 14.33
C LYS A 102 30.82 3.42 15.00
N SER A 103 29.63 3.29 15.59
CA SER A 103 28.97 4.38 16.32
C SER A 103 27.94 3.85 17.31
N SER A 104 27.45 4.72 18.19
CA SER A 104 26.33 4.42 19.12
C SER A 104 25.08 3.94 18.36
N ASP A 105 24.77 4.56 17.22
CA ASP A 105 23.63 4.17 16.39
C ASP A 105 23.81 2.75 15.81
N HIS A 106 25.03 2.39 15.36
CA HIS A 106 25.29 1.03 14.86
C HIS A 106 25.19 -0.02 15.97
N LYS A 107 25.66 0.29 17.18
CA LYS A 107 25.53 -0.61 18.33
C LYS A 107 24.06 -0.87 18.64
N LYS A 108 23.25 0.18 18.75
CA LYS A 108 21.80 0.07 18.98
C LYS A 108 21.10 -0.67 17.85
N LEU A 109 21.51 -0.42 16.60
CA LEU A 109 20.95 -1.09 15.43
C LEU A 109 21.24 -2.58 15.43
N TYR A 110 22.46 -2.98 15.82
CA TYR A 110 22.81 -4.39 16.05
C TYR A 110 21.94 -5.01 17.15
N GLU A 111 21.80 -4.35 18.30
CA GLU A 111 20.95 -4.83 19.40
C GLU A 111 19.50 -5.03 18.94
N THR A 112 18.93 -4.06 18.21
CA THR A 112 17.59 -4.15 17.63
C THR A 112 17.47 -5.31 16.65
N ILE A 113 18.41 -5.45 15.70
CA ILE A 113 18.37 -6.51 14.69
C ILE A 113 18.53 -7.89 15.33
N ASN A 114 19.46 -8.04 16.26
CA ASN A 114 19.64 -9.28 17.00
C ASN A 114 18.37 -9.67 17.78
N ARG A 115 17.70 -8.67 18.37
CA ARG A 115 16.41 -8.87 19.04
C ARG A 115 15.33 -9.35 18.06
N LEU A 116 15.21 -8.71 16.90
CA LEU A 116 14.24 -9.10 15.87
C LEU A 116 14.49 -10.54 15.37
N VAL A 117 15.75 -10.90 15.07
CA VAL A 117 16.11 -12.26 14.66
C VAL A 117 15.77 -13.29 15.73
N THR A 118 16.02 -12.97 17.00
CA THR A 118 15.68 -13.86 18.13
C THR A 118 14.17 -14.07 18.22
N LEU A 119 13.38 -13.00 18.12
CA LEU A 119 11.92 -13.08 18.13
C LEU A 119 11.38 -13.87 16.93
N ASP A 120 11.93 -13.66 15.72
CA ASP A 120 11.51 -14.38 14.52
C ASP A 120 11.83 -15.87 14.61
N LYS A 121 13.01 -16.23 15.14
CA LYS A 121 13.39 -17.63 15.42
C LYS A 121 12.42 -18.26 16.41
N PHE A 122 12.13 -17.58 17.52
CA PHE A 122 11.23 -18.09 18.55
C PHE A 122 9.82 -18.37 18.01
N VAL A 123 9.21 -17.37 17.35
CA VAL A 123 7.88 -17.51 16.74
C VAL A 123 7.92 -18.56 15.61
N GLY A 124 9.01 -18.62 14.85
CA GLY A 124 9.25 -19.63 13.84
C GLY A 124 9.26 -21.06 14.39
N HIS A 125 10.01 -21.31 15.47
CA HIS A 125 10.03 -22.61 16.15
C HIS A 125 8.62 -23.02 16.60
N GLY A 126 7.84 -22.06 17.14
CA GLY A 126 6.45 -22.30 17.53
C GLY A 126 5.56 -22.70 16.36
N LYS A 127 5.62 -21.94 15.26
CA LYS A 127 4.91 -22.23 14.00
C LYS A 127 5.27 -23.60 13.42
N HIS A 128 6.53 -24.03 13.56
CA HIS A 128 7.02 -25.30 13.05
C HIS A 128 6.98 -26.44 14.09
N LYS A 129 6.26 -26.24 15.20
CA LYS A 129 6.06 -27.25 16.26
C LYS A 129 7.37 -27.75 16.91
N GLN A 130 8.42 -26.94 16.89
CA GLN A 130 9.72 -27.20 17.51
C GLN A 130 9.69 -26.80 18.99
N ILE A 131 8.86 -27.49 19.78
CA ILE A 131 8.55 -27.10 21.17
C ILE A 131 9.80 -27.16 22.06
N ARG A 132 10.69 -28.12 21.82
CA ARG A 132 11.96 -28.24 22.56
C ARG A 132 12.82 -26.97 22.39
N ASP A 133 12.93 -26.46 21.16
CA ASP A 133 13.72 -25.26 20.87
C ASP A 133 13.07 -24.01 21.49
N CYS A 134 11.74 -23.88 21.40
CA CYS A 134 11.01 -22.83 22.10
C CYS A 134 11.29 -22.85 23.62
N ARG A 135 11.23 -24.03 24.26
CA ARG A 135 11.50 -24.16 25.70
C ARG A 135 12.94 -23.78 26.05
N ASN A 136 13.91 -24.21 25.24
CA ASN A 136 15.31 -23.82 25.43
C ASN A 136 15.51 -22.31 25.37
N MET A 137 14.80 -21.62 24.47
CA MET A 137 14.82 -20.15 24.39
C MET A 137 14.14 -19.51 25.61
N LEU A 138 13.01 -20.04 26.06
CA LEU A 138 12.29 -19.52 27.24
C LEU A 138 13.06 -19.69 28.55
N LEU A 139 13.91 -20.72 28.67
CA LEU A 139 14.81 -20.88 29.81
C LEU A 139 15.82 -19.73 29.91
N GLN A 140 16.22 -19.16 28.78
CA GLN A 140 17.14 -18.01 28.75
C GLN A 140 16.38 -16.70 28.92
N GLU A 141 15.20 -16.59 28.29
CA GLU A 141 14.39 -15.38 28.31
C GLU A 141 12.89 -15.71 28.32
N PRO A 142 12.25 -15.77 29.51
CA PRO A 142 10.85 -16.17 29.64
C PRO A 142 9.86 -15.22 28.95
N ASP A 143 10.19 -13.93 28.85
CA ASP A 143 9.29 -12.92 28.28
C ASP A 143 9.04 -13.10 26.78
N LEU A 144 9.89 -13.86 26.07
CA LEU A 144 9.73 -14.17 24.64
C LEU A 144 8.35 -14.74 24.30
N ILE A 145 7.74 -15.49 25.24
CA ILE A 145 6.43 -16.14 25.05
C ILE A 145 5.31 -15.17 24.66
N ASN A 146 5.45 -13.89 25.07
CA ASN A 146 4.46 -12.84 24.88
C ASN A 146 4.86 -11.81 23.84
N LEU A 147 5.98 -12.02 23.14
CA LEU A 147 6.54 -11.05 22.21
C LEU A 147 6.49 -11.57 20.77
N LYS A 148 6.40 -10.63 19.83
CA LYS A 148 6.52 -10.90 18.39
C LYS A 148 7.30 -9.78 17.71
N PRO A 149 7.95 -10.04 16.58
CA PRO A 149 8.42 -8.98 15.71
C PRO A 149 7.24 -8.08 15.25
N PRO A 150 7.45 -6.76 15.12
CA PRO A 150 6.36 -5.82 14.79
C PRO A 150 5.67 -6.14 13.46
N TYR A 151 6.42 -6.64 12.49
CA TYR A 151 5.95 -7.01 11.15
C TYR A 151 5.21 -8.35 11.08
N ARG A 152 5.25 -9.19 12.13
CA ARG A 152 4.48 -10.44 12.19
C ARG A 152 3.04 -10.16 12.61
N LYS A 153 2.07 -10.77 11.93
CA LYS A 153 0.65 -10.68 12.32
C LYS A 153 0.36 -11.38 13.66
N PHE A 154 0.98 -12.53 13.89
CA PHE A 154 0.65 -13.45 14.98
C PHE A 154 1.74 -13.52 16.06
N PHE A 155 1.30 -13.59 17.31
CA PHE A 155 2.11 -14.07 18.44
C PHE A 155 2.13 -15.60 18.47
N LEU A 156 2.97 -16.18 19.33
CA LEU A 156 3.04 -17.62 19.54
C LEU A 156 1.66 -18.24 19.84
N ILE A 157 0.87 -17.65 20.74
CA ILE A 157 -0.46 -18.16 21.11
C ILE A 157 -1.41 -18.27 19.91
N HIS A 158 -1.36 -17.30 18.99
CA HIS A 158 -2.18 -17.30 17.78
C HIS A 158 -1.73 -18.40 16.81
N HIS A 159 -0.43 -18.65 16.67
CA HIS A 159 0.08 -19.78 15.87
C HIS A 159 -0.36 -21.13 16.45
N LEU A 160 -0.31 -21.29 17.77
CA LEU A 160 -0.76 -22.51 18.43
C LEU A 160 -2.26 -22.73 18.21
N ALA A 161 -3.08 -21.68 18.34
CA ALA A 161 -4.51 -21.70 18.04
C ALA A 161 -4.81 -22.04 16.58
N PHE A 162 -4.06 -21.43 15.65
CA PHE A 162 -4.18 -21.66 14.22
C PHE A 162 -3.90 -23.12 13.85
N ASP A 163 -2.91 -23.77 14.46
CA ASP A 163 -2.51 -25.16 14.14
C ASP A 163 -3.14 -26.23 15.06
N ASN A 164 -4.12 -25.87 15.88
CA ASN A 164 -4.74 -26.72 16.90
C ASN A 164 -3.73 -27.42 17.85
N SER A 165 -2.66 -26.73 18.21
CA SER A 165 -1.52 -27.34 18.94
C SER A 165 -1.68 -27.21 20.46
N ARG A 166 -2.71 -27.85 21.01
CA ARG A 166 -3.04 -27.80 22.45
C ARG A 166 -1.92 -28.34 23.34
N ASP A 167 -1.35 -29.50 23.02
CA ASP A 167 -0.28 -30.11 23.83
C ASP A 167 0.96 -29.23 23.90
N ALA A 168 1.28 -28.56 22.80
CA ALA A 168 2.37 -27.59 22.73
C ALA A 168 2.07 -26.35 23.58
N PHE A 169 0.84 -25.86 23.54
CA PHE A 169 0.39 -24.74 24.36
C PHE A 169 0.53 -25.05 25.86
N ASP A 170 0.09 -26.22 26.30
CA ASP A 170 0.21 -26.61 27.71
C ASP A 170 1.68 -26.75 28.14
N GLN A 171 2.53 -27.40 27.32
CA GLN A 171 3.97 -27.51 27.59
C GLN A 171 4.71 -26.15 27.65
N LEU A 172 4.32 -25.20 26.81
CA LEU A 172 4.97 -23.88 26.78
C LEU A 172 4.54 -23.01 27.96
N ARG A 173 3.30 -23.18 28.44
CA ARG A 173 2.80 -22.51 29.65
C ARG A 173 3.48 -22.96 30.93
N GLU A 174 3.96 -24.20 30.98
CA GLU A 174 4.82 -24.66 32.08
C GLU A 174 6.19 -23.96 32.08
N SER A 175 6.62 -23.45 30.92
CA SER A 175 7.93 -22.80 30.74
C SER A 175 7.88 -21.27 30.86
N GLY A 176 6.70 -20.66 31.00
CA GLY A 176 6.53 -19.21 31.14
C GLY A 176 5.08 -18.75 31.22
N VAL A 177 4.85 -17.54 31.74
CA VAL A 177 3.50 -16.97 31.85
C VAL A 177 3.03 -16.45 30.49
N MET A 178 2.14 -17.20 29.84
CA MET A 178 1.55 -16.80 28.57
C MET A 178 0.38 -15.83 28.78
N ASN A 179 0.44 -14.67 28.13
CA ASN A 179 -0.62 -13.69 28.10
C ASN A 179 -1.71 -14.14 27.10
N MET A 180 -2.89 -14.44 27.65
CA MET A 180 -4.04 -14.92 26.90
C MET A 180 -4.79 -13.80 26.17
N THR A 181 -4.58 -12.53 26.50
CA THR A 181 -5.33 -11.40 25.91
C THR A 181 -4.57 -10.69 24.79
N LEU A 182 -3.46 -11.27 24.32
CA LEU A 182 -2.72 -10.74 23.17
C LEU A 182 -3.62 -10.76 21.92
N LEU A 183 -3.59 -9.66 21.18
CA LEU A 183 -4.40 -9.48 19.97
C LEU A 183 -3.53 -9.43 18.73
N THR A 184 -4.05 -9.94 17.62
CA THR A 184 -3.42 -9.73 16.31
C THR A 184 -3.51 -8.25 15.90
N ASN A 185 -2.80 -7.87 14.83
CA ASN A 185 -2.92 -6.52 14.27
C ASN A 185 -4.37 -6.19 13.84
N ASP A 186 -5.18 -7.20 13.54
CA ASP A 186 -6.59 -7.08 13.17
C ASP A 186 -7.53 -7.24 14.38
N GLN A 187 -7.01 -7.06 15.61
CA GLN A 187 -7.75 -7.13 16.89
C GLN A 187 -8.37 -8.50 17.24
N GLN A 188 -7.95 -9.57 16.56
CA GLN A 188 -8.45 -10.91 16.82
C GLN A 188 -7.75 -11.55 18.03
N THR A 189 -8.51 -12.31 18.81
CA THR A 189 -7.98 -13.13 19.90
C THR A 189 -7.51 -14.50 19.40
N ALA A 190 -6.76 -15.23 20.22
CA ALA A 190 -6.39 -16.61 19.89
C ALA A 190 -7.61 -17.55 19.78
N SER A 191 -8.66 -17.39 20.60
CA SER A 191 -9.88 -18.21 20.46
C SER A 191 -10.63 -17.91 19.17
N GLU A 192 -10.66 -16.65 18.73
CA GLU A 192 -11.24 -16.26 17.44
C GLU A 192 -10.51 -16.94 16.27
N ILE A 193 -9.17 -16.89 16.26
CA ILE A 193 -8.35 -17.57 15.26
C ILE A 193 -8.62 -19.09 15.26
N ALA A 194 -8.72 -19.71 16.44
CA ALA A 194 -9.07 -21.13 16.54
C ALA A 194 -10.47 -21.42 15.94
N LEU A 195 -11.48 -20.59 16.21
CA LEU A 195 -12.83 -20.75 15.64
C LEU A 195 -12.84 -20.60 14.12
N GLU A 196 -12.11 -19.64 13.57
CA GLU A 196 -11.98 -19.44 12.12
C GLU A 196 -11.34 -20.65 11.42
N GLN A 197 -10.41 -21.32 12.08
CA GLN A 197 -9.82 -22.58 11.61
C GLN A 197 -10.66 -23.82 11.97
N ASN A 198 -11.88 -23.64 12.51
CA ASN A 198 -12.78 -24.71 12.93
C ASN A 198 -12.26 -25.57 14.11
N HIS A 199 -11.36 -25.04 14.94
CA HIS A 199 -10.82 -25.67 16.15
C HIS A 199 -11.64 -25.31 17.40
N LYS A 200 -12.93 -25.70 17.39
CA LYS A 200 -13.92 -25.30 18.42
C LYS A 200 -13.56 -25.75 19.83
N GLU A 201 -13.06 -26.98 19.99
CA GLU A 201 -12.68 -27.52 21.29
C GLU A 201 -11.52 -26.74 21.90
N PHE A 202 -10.51 -26.40 21.09
CA PHE A 202 -9.37 -25.64 21.57
C PHE A 202 -9.74 -24.18 21.86
N ALA A 203 -10.60 -23.56 21.04
CA ALA A 203 -11.14 -22.24 21.33
C ALA A 203 -11.89 -22.21 22.68
N ALA A 204 -12.77 -23.19 22.94
CA ALA A 204 -13.49 -23.31 24.20
C ALA A 204 -12.54 -23.53 25.39
N TYR A 205 -11.47 -24.30 25.19
CA TYR A 205 -10.43 -24.48 26.20
C TYR A 205 -9.70 -23.16 26.51
N LEU A 206 -9.29 -22.40 25.50
CA LEU A 206 -8.65 -21.09 25.70
C LEU A 206 -9.55 -20.11 26.46
N GLU A 207 -10.84 -20.06 26.12
CA GLU A 207 -11.83 -19.22 26.80
C GLU A 207 -12.15 -19.69 28.23
N SER A 208 -12.05 -21.00 28.49
CA SER A 208 -12.19 -21.53 29.86
C SER A 208 -11.02 -21.14 30.76
N LEU A 209 -9.82 -20.97 30.17
CA LEU A 209 -8.62 -20.52 30.87
C LEU A 209 -8.59 -19.01 31.08
N SER A 210 -9.18 -18.23 30.17
CA SER A 210 -9.32 -16.77 30.30
C SER A 210 -10.70 -16.32 29.81
N PRO A 211 -11.66 -16.12 30.74
CA PRO A 211 -12.96 -15.51 30.44
C PRO A 211 -12.83 -14.12 29.80
N GLU A 212 -11.76 -13.40 30.08
CA GLU A 212 -11.47 -12.09 29.48
C GLU A 212 -11.28 -12.21 27.96
N MET A 213 -10.58 -13.25 27.48
CA MET A 213 -10.42 -13.51 26.04
C MET A 213 -11.79 -13.64 25.35
N ARG A 214 -12.73 -14.35 25.98
CA ARG A 214 -14.10 -14.49 25.48
C ARG A 214 -14.80 -13.15 25.37
N SER A 215 -14.70 -12.31 26.41
CA SER A 215 -15.31 -10.98 26.38
C SER A 215 -14.74 -10.11 25.26
N ILE A 216 -13.43 -10.17 25.01
CA ILE A 216 -12.78 -9.41 23.94
C ILE A 216 -13.27 -9.88 22.57
N ARG A 217 -13.33 -11.20 22.34
CA ARG A 217 -13.86 -11.77 21.10
C ARG A 217 -15.30 -11.34 20.85
N GLU A 218 -16.17 -11.43 21.86
CA GLU A 218 -17.58 -11.06 21.73
C GLU A 218 -17.75 -9.56 21.41
N GLN A 219 -16.91 -8.69 21.99
CA GLN A 219 -16.88 -7.26 21.64
C GLN A 219 -16.44 -7.04 20.19
N HIS A 220 -15.34 -7.67 19.77
CA HIS A 220 -14.82 -7.56 18.40
C HIS A 220 -15.85 -8.06 17.37
N GLU A 221 -16.56 -9.15 17.66
CA GLU A 221 -17.63 -9.67 16.81
C GLU A 221 -18.80 -8.68 16.67
N GLN A 222 -19.21 -8.04 17.78
CA GLN A 222 -20.26 -7.02 17.76
C GLN A 222 -19.84 -5.78 16.96
N GLU A 223 -18.59 -5.33 17.10
CA GLU A 223 -18.04 -4.21 16.34
C GLU A 223 -18.00 -4.52 14.84
N ASN A 224 -17.55 -5.72 14.46
CA ASN A 224 -17.54 -6.15 13.07
C ASN A 224 -18.96 -6.23 12.47
N ARG A 225 -19.95 -6.72 13.24
CA ARG A 225 -21.36 -6.71 12.81
C ARG A 225 -21.88 -5.28 12.58
N LYS A 226 -21.57 -4.33 13.48
CA LYS A 226 -21.95 -2.92 13.32
C LYS A 226 -21.30 -2.31 12.08
N ARG A 227 -19.99 -2.49 11.90
CA ARG A 227 -19.22 -1.98 10.76
C ARG A 227 -19.72 -2.54 9.43
N ASN A 228 -20.06 -3.82 9.39
CA ASN A 228 -20.62 -4.44 8.19
C ASN A 228 -22.03 -3.90 7.87
N ALA A 229 -22.89 -3.73 8.88
CA ALA A 229 -24.21 -3.13 8.68
C ALA A 229 -24.13 -1.67 8.17
N GLU A 230 -23.16 -0.89 8.65
CA GLU A 230 -22.91 0.48 8.16
C GLU A 230 -22.41 0.48 6.71
N LYS A 231 -21.47 -0.40 6.36
CA LYS A 231 -21.01 -0.56 4.98
C LYS A 231 -22.15 -0.93 4.04
N THR A 232 -23.03 -1.86 4.44
CA THR A 232 -24.21 -2.26 3.65
C THR A 232 -25.14 -1.07 3.42
N LYS A 233 -25.45 -0.29 4.47
CA LYS A 233 -26.26 0.93 4.34
C LYS A 233 -25.62 1.96 3.40
N GLN A 234 -24.30 2.17 3.49
CA GLN A 234 -23.58 3.09 2.60
C GLN A 234 -23.58 2.62 1.14
N SER A 235 -23.40 1.31 0.90
CA SER A 235 -23.50 0.76 -0.45
C SER A 235 -24.91 0.89 -1.03
N GLU A 236 -25.96 0.67 -0.22
CA GLU A 236 -27.35 0.87 -0.65
C GLU A 236 -27.66 2.32 -1.00
N VAL A 237 -27.11 3.28 -0.25
CA VAL A 237 -27.24 4.72 -0.54
C VAL A 237 -26.51 5.08 -1.83
N LYS A 238 -25.30 4.54 -2.05
CA LYS A 238 -24.54 4.77 -3.28
C LYS A 238 -25.25 4.21 -4.50
N ILE A 239 -25.74 2.98 -4.44
CA ILE A 239 -26.51 2.34 -5.54
C ILE A 239 -27.73 3.20 -5.89
N LYS A 240 -28.51 3.63 -4.89
CA LYS A 240 -29.67 4.51 -5.12
C LYS A 240 -29.30 5.88 -5.70
N HIS A 241 -28.11 6.40 -5.38
CA HIS A 241 -27.61 7.65 -5.94
C HIS A 241 -27.18 7.47 -7.40
N ASP A 242 -26.45 6.40 -7.70
CA ASP A 242 -25.99 6.07 -9.04
C ASP A 242 -27.18 5.78 -9.97
N GLU A 243 -28.18 5.00 -9.52
CA GLU A 243 -29.46 4.78 -10.23
C GLU A 243 -30.19 6.09 -10.53
N LYS A 244 -30.15 7.05 -9.61
CA LYS A 244 -30.79 8.36 -9.79
C LYS A 244 -30.03 9.23 -10.81
N ILE A 245 -28.70 9.12 -10.87
CA ILE A 245 -27.87 9.77 -11.89
C ILE A 245 -28.15 9.16 -13.27
N GLU A 246 -28.17 7.83 -13.37
CA GLU A 246 -28.48 7.13 -14.63
C GLU A 246 -29.86 7.50 -15.17
N GLU A 247 -30.87 7.59 -14.30
CA GLU A 247 -32.22 8.03 -14.67
C GLU A 247 -32.23 9.49 -15.17
N GLN A 248 -31.40 10.37 -14.60
CA GLN A 248 -31.26 11.75 -15.06
C GLN A 248 -30.53 11.84 -16.42
N ILE A 249 -29.50 11.03 -16.63
CA ILE A 249 -28.78 10.93 -17.91
C ILE A 249 -29.71 10.40 -19.00
N ARG A 250 -30.51 9.37 -18.72
CA ARG A 250 -31.47 8.81 -19.70
C ARG A 250 -32.55 9.80 -20.12
N LYS A 251 -32.91 10.75 -19.25
CA LYS A 251 -33.89 11.81 -19.52
C LYS A 251 -33.31 13.04 -20.21
N ALA A 252 -31.98 13.18 -20.26
CA ALA A 252 -31.33 14.19 -21.08
C ALA A 252 -31.22 13.64 -22.52
N ASP A 253 -32.03 14.17 -23.43
CA ASP A 253 -32.20 13.69 -24.81
C ASP A 253 -30.89 13.35 -25.54
N GLY A 254 -30.91 12.20 -26.23
CA GLY A 254 -29.83 11.71 -27.10
C GLY A 254 -29.54 12.56 -28.35
N ASP A 255 -30.05 13.78 -28.42
CA ASP A 255 -29.81 14.75 -29.50
C ASP A 255 -28.50 15.54 -29.29
N ASN A 256 -28.06 15.69 -28.03
CA ASN A 256 -26.88 16.52 -27.70
C ASN A 256 -25.53 15.80 -27.89
N MET A 257 -25.50 14.46 -28.04
CA MET A 257 -24.25 13.71 -28.21
C MET A 257 -23.76 13.72 -29.67
N LEU A 258 -24.68 13.70 -30.64
CA LEU A 258 -24.37 13.82 -32.07
C LEU A 258 -23.94 15.24 -32.44
N ALA A 259 -24.49 16.26 -31.77
CA ALA A 259 -24.15 17.67 -31.98
C ALA A 259 -22.65 17.96 -31.80
N CYS A 260 -21.95 17.22 -30.91
CA CYS A 260 -20.50 17.37 -30.71
C CYS A 260 -19.66 16.90 -31.91
N PHE A 261 -20.23 16.09 -32.82
CA PHE A 261 -19.52 15.52 -33.97
C PHE A 261 -19.99 16.08 -35.32
N THR A 262 -21.00 16.95 -35.32
CA THR A 262 -21.56 17.55 -36.53
C THR A 262 -21.15 19.01 -36.70
N CYS A 263 -20.83 19.40 -37.93
CA CYS A 263 -20.54 20.77 -38.30
C CYS A 263 -21.79 21.65 -38.16
N PRO A 264 -21.71 22.81 -37.50
CA PRO A 264 -22.88 23.68 -37.32
C PRO A 264 -23.39 24.31 -38.62
N LEU A 265 -22.57 24.39 -39.66
CA LEU A 265 -22.94 24.91 -40.98
C LEU A 265 -23.58 23.85 -41.89
N THR A 266 -22.94 22.68 -42.02
CA THR A 266 -23.44 21.61 -42.92
C THR A 266 -24.47 20.72 -42.26
N LYS A 267 -24.51 20.69 -40.92
CA LYS A 267 -25.29 19.75 -40.09
C LYS A 267 -24.90 18.28 -40.27
N ASP A 268 -23.79 18.02 -40.95
CA ASP A 268 -23.23 16.68 -41.16
C ASP A 268 -22.01 16.44 -40.26
N ILE A 269 -21.63 15.17 -40.08
CA ILE A 269 -20.44 14.76 -39.31
C ILE A 269 -19.18 15.38 -39.95
N PHE A 270 -18.28 15.94 -39.13
CA PHE A 270 -17.02 16.53 -39.59
C PHE A 270 -16.15 15.53 -40.37
N GLN A 271 -15.60 15.95 -41.50
CA GLN A 271 -14.61 15.22 -42.28
C GLN A 271 -13.23 15.90 -42.22
N ASP A 272 -13.18 17.23 -42.35
CA ASP A 272 -11.96 18.05 -42.18
C ASP A 272 -12.25 19.23 -41.23
N PRO A 273 -12.30 18.98 -39.92
CA PRO A 273 -12.62 20.00 -38.93
C PRO A 273 -11.50 21.05 -38.83
N VAL A 274 -11.89 22.31 -38.96
CA VAL A 274 -11.06 23.49 -38.77
C VAL A 274 -11.62 24.39 -37.70
N VAL A 275 -10.73 25.04 -36.96
CA VAL A 275 -11.07 26.00 -35.90
C VAL A 275 -10.79 27.41 -36.41
N LEU A 276 -11.75 28.30 -36.20
CA LEU A 276 -11.59 29.73 -36.43
C LEU A 276 -11.13 30.46 -35.16
N SER A 277 -10.77 31.73 -35.29
CA SER A 277 -10.32 32.57 -34.16
C SER A 277 -11.34 32.75 -33.04
N ASP A 278 -12.62 32.42 -33.29
CA ASP A 278 -13.70 32.39 -32.30
C ASP A 278 -13.71 31.12 -31.44
N GLY A 279 -12.86 30.13 -31.74
CA GLY A 279 -12.75 28.86 -31.03
C GLY A 279 -13.79 27.82 -31.44
N PHE A 280 -14.63 28.08 -32.45
CA PHE A 280 -15.61 27.13 -32.95
C PHE A 280 -15.04 26.27 -34.08
N THR A 281 -15.50 25.02 -34.16
CA THR A 281 -15.09 24.06 -35.20
C THR A 281 -16.11 24.01 -36.33
N TYR A 282 -15.61 24.09 -37.56
CA TYR A 282 -16.40 24.05 -38.79
C TYR A 282 -15.78 23.06 -39.78
N GLU A 283 -16.58 22.58 -40.73
CA GLU A 283 -16.06 21.83 -41.88
C GLU A 283 -15.31 22.79 -42.81
N ARG A 284 -14.08 22.46 -43.21
CA ARG A 284 -13.20 23.36 -43.96
C ARG A 284 -13.86 23.93 -45.21
N ALA A 285 -14.49 23.07 -46.01
CA ALA A 285 -15.12 23.50 -47.26
C ALA A 285 -16.26 24.50 -47.02
N ALA A 286 -17.08 24.25 -45.99
CA ALA A 286 -18.23 25.08 -45.68
C ALA A 286 -17.82 26.45 -45.12
N ILE A 287 -16.83 26.49 -44.23
CA ILE A 287 -16.38 27.76 -43.67
C ILE A 287 -15.55 28.58 -44.65
N GLN A 288 -14.79 27.93 -45.54
CA GLN A 288 -14.07 28.64 -46.59
C GLN A 288 -15.05 29.33 -47.56
N GLN A 289 -16.11 28.63 -47.98
CA GLN A 289 -17.16 29.22 -48.83
C GLN A 289 -17.88 30.39 -48.13
N TRP A 290 -18.13 30.28 -46.82
CA TRP A 290 -18.69 31.37 -46.03
C TRP A 290 -17.79 32.62 -46.03
N LEU A 291 -16.48 32.45 -45.88
CA LEU A 291 -15.52 33.55 -45.91
C LEU A 291 -15.32 34.13 -47.32
N ASP A 292 -15.28 33.28 -48.35
CA ASP A 292 -15.10 33.68 -49.75
C ASP A 292 -16.26 34.51 -50.30
N THR A 293 -17.44 34.39 -49.70
CA THR A 293 -18.61 35.24 -50.01
C THR A 293 -18.53 36.64 -49.37
N GLY A 294 -17.43 36.97 -48.69
CA GLY A 294 -17.16 38.28 -48.12
C GLY A 294 -17.60 38.43 -46.66
N HIS A 295 -18.03 37.36 -46.00
CA HIS A 295 -18.39 37.41 -44.59
C HIS A 295 -17.14 37.43 -43.70
N THR A 296 -17.10 38.37 -42.75
CA THR A 296 -16.01 38.52 -41.77
C THR A 296 -16.46 38.22 -40.34
N ARG A 297 -17.66 37.63 -40.17
CA ARG A 297 -18.26 37.31 -38.87
C ARG A 297 -18.42 35.81 -38.67
N SER A 298 -18.33 35.37 -37.43
CA SER A 298 -18.53 33.99 -36.98
C SER A 298 -19.94 33.49 -37.33
N PRO A 299 -20.10 32.35 -38.01
CA PRO A 299 -21.42 31.78 -38.26
C PRO A 299 -22.20 31.37 -37.01
N MET A 300 -21.51 31.03 -35.92
CA MET A 300 -22.13 30.58 -34.67
C MET A 300 -22.59 31.73 -33.79
N THR A 301 -21.78 32.78 -33.70
CA THR A 301 -22.00 33.88 -32.74
C THR A 301 -22.41 35.19 -33.41
N ASN A 302 -22.25 35.28 -34.72
CA ASN A 302 -22.40 36.51 -35.49
C ASN A 302 -21.52 37.66 -34.97
N ILE A 303 -20.37 37.36 -34.35
CA ILE A 303 -19.39 38.35 -33.88
C ILE A 303 -18.28 38.48 -34.95
N GLU A 304 -17.69 39.67 -35.10
CA GLU A 304 -16.53 39.88 -35.99
C GLU A 304 -15.36 38.97 -35.63
N LEU A 305 -14.80 38.30 -36.64
CA LEU A 305 -13.66 37.41 -36.47
C LEU A 305 -12.38 38.23 -36.36
N ALA A 306 -11.58 37.96 -35.33
CA ALA A 306 -10.27 38.59 -35.17
C ALA A 306 -9.27 38.16 -36.26
N SER A 307 -9.48 36.97 -36.83
CA SER A 307 -8.73 36.44 -37.98
C SER A 307 -9.58 35.43 -38.74
N VAL A 308 -9.42 35.41 -40.07
CA VAL A 308 -10.07 34.46 -40.99
C VAL A 308 -9.19 33.24 -41.30
N ALA A 309 -8.08 33.06 -40.57
CA ALA A 309 -7.20 31.90 -40.74
C ALA A 309 -7.88 30.61 -40.27
N LEU A 310 -7.86 29.57 -41.10
CA LEU A 310 -8.41 28.24 -40.77
C LEU A 310 -7.32 27.35 -40.20
N GLU A 311 -7.36 27.08 -38.89
CA GLU A 311 -6.45 26.14 -38.26
C GLU A 311 -7.03 24.72 -38.28
N SER A 312 -6.27 23.74 -38.81
CA SER A 312 -6.70 22.34 -38.73
C SER A 312 -6.68 21.88 -37.28
N LEU A 313 -7.75 21.19 -36.86
CA LEU A 313 -7.85 20.61 -35.52
C LEU A 313 -6.83 19.46 -35.33
N PHE A 314 -6.43 18.79 -36.42
CA PHE A 314 -5.47 17.68 -36.40
C PHE A 314 -4.13 18.10 -37.02
N LYS A 315 -3.21 18.62 -36.20
CA LYS A 315 -1.85 18.97 -36.64
C LYS A 315 -0.99 17.70 -36.78
N ASN A 316 -0.83 17.18 -38.01
CA ASN A 316 0.21 16.26 -38.49
C ASN A 316 0.62 15.08 -37.57
N GLU A 317 -0.17 14.01 -37.53
CA GLU A 317 0.36 12.67 -37.23
C GLU A 317 0.85 12.01 -38.53
N ARG A 318 2.07 12.36 -38.95
CA ARG A 318 2.83 11.56 -39.93
C ARG A 318 4.20 11.24 -39.36
N ARG A 319 4.28 10.10 -38.68
CA ARG A 319 5.42 9.19 -38.40
C ARG A 319 4.93 8.32 -37.25
N ILE A 320 4.56 7.07 -37.48
CA ILE A 320 5.47 5.92 -37.54
C ILE A 320 4.66 4.78 -38.16
N PHE A 321 5.07 4.25 -39.31
CA PHE A 321 4.99 2.82 -39.68
C PHE A 321 5.81 2.66 -40.97
N ALA A 322 7.04 2.19 -40.82
CA ALA A 322 7.84 1.55 -41.86
C ALA A 322 8.45 0.30 -41.23
#